data_AF-A0A8C9JGC0-F1
#
_entry.id   AF-A0A8C9JGC0-F1
#
_cell.length_a   1.000
_cell.length_b   1.000
_cell.length_c   1.000
_cell.angle_alpha   90.00
_cell.angle_beta   90.00
_cell.angle_gamma   90.00
#
_symmetry.space_group_name_H-M   'P 1'
#
loop_
_entity.id
_entity.type
_entity.pdbx_description
1 polymer ?
#
loop_
_entity_poly.entity_id
_entity_poly.type
_entity_poly.pdbx_seq_one_letter_code
_entity_poly.pdbx_strand_id
1 'polypeptide(L)'
;GGGGRAEPPPLLSCSMADKNGALKCTFSAPGHSTSLLQGLAALRAQGQLLDVVLTINRETFHAHKVVLAACSDYFRAMFTGGMREASQDVIELKGVSARGLRHIIDFAYSAEVTLDLDCVQDVAPGTRGTRP
;
A
#
# COMPACT_ATOMS: atom_id res chain seq x y z
N GLY A 1 21.30 19.53 -9.28
CA GLY A 1 22.22 18.74 -8.44
C GLY A 1 21.40 17.83 -7.56
N GLY A 2 21.22 16.58 -7.96
CA GLY A 2 20.50 15.58 -7.18
C GLY A 2 21.51 14.64 -6.54
N GLY A 3 21.80 14.86 -5.25
CA GLY A 3 22.62 13.94 -4.47
C GLY A 3 21.84 12.67 -4.21
N GLY A 4 22.01 11.66 -5.07
CA GLY A 4 21.57 10.30 -4.77
C GLY A 4 22.31 9.84 -3.53
N ARG A 5 21.62 9.79 -2.39
CA ARG A 5 22.15 9.16 -1.18
C ARG A 5 22.38 7.69 -1.52
N ALA A 6 23.64 7.31 -1.71
CA ALA A 6 24.03 5.92 -1.78
C ALA A 6 23.55 5.24 -0.49
N GLU A 7 22.71 4.21 -0.63
CA GLU A 7 22.32 3.38 0.50
C GLU A 7 23.59 2.77 1.11
N PRO A 8 23.74 2.76 2.45
CA PRO A 8 24.87 2.10 3.07
C PRO A 8 24.87 0.62 2.68
N PRO A 9 26.05 0.01 2.50
CA PRO A 9 26.11 -1.40 2.18
C PRO A 9 25.44 -2.21 3.31
N PRO A 10 24.74 -3.28 2.95
CA PRO A 10 24.06 -4.15 3.90
C PRO A 10 25.06 -4.73 4.92
N LEU A 11 24.64 -4.75 6.18
CA LEU A 11 25.47 -5.17 7.30
C LEU A 11 25.43 -6.71 7.40
N LEU A 12 26.60 -7.34 7.37
CA LEU A 12 26.77 -8.77 7.66
C LEU A 12 26.91 -8.97 9.16
N SER A 13 26.03 -9.80 9.75
CA SER A 13 26.21 -10.34 11.09
C SER A 13 26.35 -11.86 11.00
N CYS A 14 27.55 -12.36 11.33
CA CYS A 14 27.83 -13.79 11.43
C CYS A 14 27.73 -14.23 12.89
N SER A 15 26.89 -15.21 13.19
CA SER A 15 26.82 -15.83 14.53
C SER A 15 27.70 -17.08 14.57
N MET A 16 28.33 -17.32 15.73
CA MET A 16 29.15 -18.52 15.96
C MET A 16 28.32 -19.81 15.82
N ALA A 17 28.97 -20.85 15.31
CA ALA A 17 28.40 -22.11 14.86
C ALA A 17 27.48 -22.78 15.89
N ASP A 18 26.31 -23.26 15.42
CA ASP A 18 25.54 -24.25 16.18
C ASP A 18 26.37 -25.54 16.32
N LYS A 19 26.11 -26.32 17.39
CA LYS A 19 26.84 -27.56 17.77
C LYS A 19 26.97 -28.63 16.66
N ASN A 20 26.39 -28.40 15.49
CA ASN A 20 26.39 -29.27 14.31
C ASN A 20 27.26 -28.77 13.14
N GLY A 21 28.11 -27.75 13.33
CA GLY A 21 29.09 -27.31 12.32
C GLY A 21 28.55 -26.48 11.15
N ALA A 22 27.28 -26.08 11.20
CA ALA A 22 26.71 -25.18 10.19
C ALA A 22 26.98 -23.71 10.57
N LEU A 23 27.69 -22.99 9.70
CA LEU A 23 27.82 -21.54 9.78
C LEU A 23 26.51 -20.91 9.26
N LYS A 24 25.84 -20.13 10.12
CA LYS A 24 24.66 -19.33 9.74
C LYS A 24 25.04 -17.86 9.70
N CYS A 25 25.06 -17.28 8.50
CA CYS A 25 25.19 -15.84 8.30
C CYS A 25 23.82 -15.23 7.98
N THR A 26 23.51 -14.10 8.60
CA THR A 26 22.31 -13.31 8.28
C THR A 26 22.75 -11.98 7.67
N PHE A 27 22.11 -11.60 6.58
CA PHE A 27 22.34 -10.35 5.88
C PHE A 27 21.14 -9.43 6.10
N SER A 28 21.41 -8.16 6.38
CA SER A 28 20.35 -7.16 6.55
C SER A 28 20.71 -5.89 5.81
N ALA A 29 19.77 -5.37 5.03
CA ALA A 29 19.90 -4.14 4.24
C ALA A 29 18.97 -3.06 4.84
N PRO A 30 19.47 -2.19 5.74
CA PRO A 30 18.67 -1.14 6.36
C PRO A 30 18.30 -0.08 5.32
N GLY A 31 17.06 -0.13 4.83
CA GLY A 31 16.57 0.74 3.76
C GLY A 31 15.94 -0.01 2.60
N HIS A 32 16.12 -1.33 2.53
CA HIS A 32 15.50 -2.18 1.50
C HIS A 32 13.99 -1.95 1.35
N SER A 33 13.25 -1.82 2.45
CA SER A 33 11.80 -1.55 2.42
C SER A 33 11.46 -0.19 1.78
N THR A 34 12.28 0.84 2.03
CA THR A 34 12.11 2.17 1.44
C THR A 34 12.43 2.14 -0.05
N SER A 35 13.57 1.54 -0.42
CA SER A 35 13.98 1.37 -1.82
C SER A 35 12.96 0.54 -2.61
N LEU A 36 12.40 -0.52 -2.00
CA LEU A 36 11.33 -1.33 -2.56
C LEU A 36 10.07 -0.50 -2.80
N LEU A 37 9.60 0.25 -1.79
CA LEU A 37 8.40 1.09 -1.90
C LEU A 37 8.54 2.15 -2.99
N GLN A 38 9.70 2.83 -3.05
CA GLN A 38 10.02 3.78 -4.11
C GLN A 38 9.98 3.13 -5.50
N GLY A 39 10.51 1.91 -5.64
CA GLY A 39 10.41 1.13 -6.87
C GLY A 39 8.96 0.84 -7.25
N LEU A 40 8.12 0.40 -6.31
CA LEU A 40 6.71 0.12 -6.55
C LEU A 40 5.93 1.39 -6.95
N ALA A 41 6.24 2.54 -6.34
CA ALA A 41 5.67 3.83 -6.70
C ALA A 41 6.06 4.24 -8.13
N ALA A 42 7.33 4.07 -8.49
CA ALA A 42 7.82 4.37 -9.83
C ALA A 42 7.16 3.49 -10.90
N LEU A 43 7.00 2.18 -10.64
CA LEU A 43 6.27 1.26 -11.52
C LEU A 43 4.84 1.74 -11.76
N ARG A 44 4.13 2.16 -10.70
CA ARG A 44 2.77 2.69 -10.82
C ARG A 44 2.73 3.97 -11.65
N ALA A 45 3.63 4.91 -11.39
CA ALA A 45 3.70 6.17 -12.13
C ALA A 45 3.99 5.96 -13.63
N GLN A 46 4.72 4.90 -13.98
CA GLN A 46 5.05 4.53 -15.36
C GLN A 46 4.00 3.64 -16.03
N GLY A 47 2.94 3.23 -15.33
CA GLY A 47 1.92 2.35 -15.90
C GLY A 47 2.35 0.89 -16.04
N GLN A 48 3.41 0.48 -15.35
CA GLN A 48 4.02 -0.85 -15.51
C GLN A 48 3.44 -1.86 -14.52
N LEU A 49 3.23 -3.09 -14.98
CA LEU A 49 2.78 -4.23 -14.16
C LEU A 49 1.45 -4.02 -13.42
N LEU A 50 0.65 -3.03 -13.85
CA LEU A 50 -0.66 -2.75 -13.28
C LEU A 50 -1.65 -3.86 -13.67
N ASP A 51 -2.33 -4.41 -12.67
CA ASP A 51 -3.21 -5.59 -12.77
C ASP A 51 -4.61 -5.33 -12.19
N VAL A 52 -4.91 -4.08 -11.79
CA VAL A 52 -6.25 -3.65 -11.39
C VAL A 52 -6.53 -2.18 -11.72
N VAL A 53 -7.79 -1.92 -12.06
CA VAL A 53 -8.40 -0.59 -12.22
C VAL A 53 -9.56 -0.49 -11.25
N LEU A 54 -9.47 0.44 -10.29
CA LEU A 54 -10.56 0.74 -9.36
C LEU A 54 -11.38 1.91 -9.90
N THR A 55 -12.71 1.79 -9.92
CA THR A 55 -13.61 2.84 -10.40
C THR A 55 -14.54 3.34 -9.30
N ILE A 56 -14.69 4.67 -9.18
CA ILE A 56 -15.63 5.34 -8.26
C ILE A 56 -16.17 6.60 -8.93
N ASN A 57 -17.49 6.76 -9.02
CA ASN A 57 -18.15 7.98 -9.48
C ASN A 57 -17.52 8.60 -10.76
N ARG A 58 -17.11 7.74 -11.71
CA ARG A 58 -16.43 8.07 -12.98
C ARG A 58 -14.92 8.36 -12.90
N GLU A 59 -14.31 8.36 -11.73
CA GLU A 59 -12.85 8.35 -11.59
C GLU A 59 -12.30 6.93 -11.68
N THR A 60 -11.13 6.79 -12.31
CA THR A 60 -10.39 5.54 -12.47
C THR A 60 -9.04 5.62 -11.78
N PHE A 61 -8.64 4.53 -11.12
CA PHE A 61 -7.37 4.41 -10.42
C PHE A 61 -6.68 3.12 -10.82
N HIS A 62 -5.57 3.23 -11.53
CA HIS A 62 -4.74 2.06 -11.84
C HIS A 62 -3.76 1.78 -10.69
N ALA A 63 -3.64 0.51 -10.33
CA ALA A 63 -2.80 0.06 -9.23
C ALA A 63 -2.36 -1.40 -9.39
N HIS A 64 -1.51 -1.85 -8.47
CA HIS A 64 -1.14 -3.25 -8.29
C HIS A 64 -1.98 -3.89 -7.17
N LYS A 65 -2.64 -5.02 -7.45
CA LYS A 65 -3.40 -5.81 -6.48
C LYS A 65 -2.53 -6.18 -5.28
N VAL A 66 -1.30 -6.63 -5.55
CA VAL A 66 -0.37 -7.09 -4.50
C VAL A 66 -0.02 -5.98 -3.51
N VAL A 67 0.21 -4.75 -3.98
CA VAL A 67 0.56 -3.62 -3.10
C VAL A 67 -0.64 -3.25 -2.23
N LEU A 68 -1.82 -3.13 -2.83
CA LEU A 68 -3.05 -2.82 -2.09
C LEU A 68 -3.41 -3.90 -1.07
N ALA A 69 -3.28 -5.19 -1.43
CA ALA A 69 -3.52 -6.32 -0.53
C ALA A 69 -2.47 -6.45 0.58
N ALA A 70 -1.22 -6.02 0.34
CA ALA A 70 -0.20 -5.98 1.37
C ALA A 70 -0.52 -4.89 2.42
N CYS A 71 -1.03 -3.74 1.97
CA CYS A 71 -1.35 -2.59 2.82
C CYS A 71 -2.72 -2.66 3.51
N SER A 72 -3.66 -3.47 3.02
CA SER A 72 -5.04 -3.48 3.52
C SER A 72 -5.70 -4.86 3.47
N ASP A 73 -6.25 -5.30 4.59
CA ASP A 73 -7.00 -6.55 4.68
C ASP A 73 -8.29 -6.53 3.86
N TYR A 74 -8.89 -5.35 3.64
CA TYR A 74 -10.05 -5.18 2.76
C TYR A 74 -9.70 -5.55 1.32
N PHE A 75 -8.62 -4.97 0.77
CA PHE A 75 -8.16 -5.29 -0.58
C PHE A 75 -7.62 -6.71 -0.67
N ARG A 76 -6.98 -7.23 0.38
CA ARG A 76 -6.57 -8.63 0.44
C ARG A 76 -7.77 -9.56 0.28
N ALA A 77 -8.80 -9.40 1.11
CA ALA A 77 -10.01 -10.22 1.03
C ALA A 77 -10.70 -10.09 -0.33
N MET A 78 -10.74 -8.88 -0.91
CA MET A 78 -11.30 -8.65 -2.24
C MET A 78 -10.55 -9.41 -3.35
N PHE A 79 -9.21 -9.40 -3.32
CA PHE A 79 -8.40 -10.00 -4.39
C PHE A 79 -8.11 -11.48 -4.18
N THR A 80 -8.22 -12.01 -2.96
CA THR A 80 -7.94 -13.42 -2.66
C THR A 80 -9.17 -14.24 -2.26
N GLY A 81 -10.32 -13.60 -2.04
CA GLY A 81 -11.52 -14.25 -1.46
C GLY A 81 -12.31 -15.15 -2.40
N GLY A 82 -11.84 -15.43 -3.62
CA GLY A 82 -12.54 -16.29 -4.59
C GLY A 82 -13.87 -15.72 -5.11
N MET A 83 -14.18 -14.46 -4.79
CA MET A 83 -15.32 -13.74 -5.35
C MET A 83 -15.03 -13.28 -6.78
N ARG A 84 -16.04 -12.83 -7.52
CA ARG A 84 -15.91 -12.42 -8.94
C ARG A 84 -14.85 -11.34 -9.12
N GLU A 85 -14.68 -10.48 -8.13
CA GLU A 85 -13.73 -9.37 -8.09
C GLU A 85 -12.27 -9.85 -8.13
N ALA A 86 -11.98 -11.06 -7.64
CA ALA A 86 -10.63 -11.60 -7.64
C ALA A 86 -10.08 -11.82 -9.06
N SER A 87 -10.95 -12.21 -10.00
CA SER A 87 -10.60 -12.42 -11.42
C SER A 87 -10.89 -11.21 -12.30
N GLN A 88 -11.36 -10.10 -11.74
CA GLN A 88 -11.63 -8.89 -12.49
C GLN A 88 -10.43 -7.94 -12.49
N ASP A 89 -10.20 -7.33 -13.66
CA ASP A 89 -9.20 -6.28 -13.83
C ASP A 89 -9.79 -4.88 -13.61
N VAL A 90 -11.12 -4.75 -13.62
CA VAL A 90 -11.85 -3.51 -13.34
C VAL A 90 -12.87 -3.76 -12.23
N ILE A 91 -12.76 -3.02 -11.13
CA ILE A 91 -13.58 -3.20 -9.93
C ILE A 91 -14.21 -1.86 -9.54
N GLU A 92 -15.54 -1.83 -9.51
CA GLU A 92 -16.30 -0.68 -9.04
C GLU A 92 -16.44 -0.71 -7.52
N LEU A 93 -15.91 0.30 -6.83
CA LEU A 93 -15.98 0.40 -5.38
C LEU A 93 -17.19 1.24 -4.95
N LYS A 94 -17.83 0.80 -3.88
CA LYS A 94 -19.00 1.45 -3.27
C LYS A 94 -18.71 1.77 -1.81
N GLY A 95 -19.28 2.86 -1.30
CA GLY A 95 -19.15 3.24 0.11
C GLY A 95 -17.86 3.97 0.50
N VAL A 96 -17.05 4.39 -0.46
CA VAL A 96 -15.90 5.28 -0.25
C VAL A 96 -15.91 6.41 -1.29
N SER A 97 -15.48 7.60 -0.91
CA SER A 97 -15.35 8.73 -1.84
C SER A 97 -14.11 8.54 -2.73
N ALA A 98 -14.13 9.09 -3.96
CA ALA A 98 -12.97 9.01 -4.85
C ALA A 98 -11.73 9.67 -4.24
N ARG A 99 -11.91 10.77 -3.50
CA ARG A 99 -10.85 11.42 -2.72
C ARG A 99 -10.29 10.52 -1.62
N GLY A 100 -11.16 9.86 -0.84
CA GLY A 100 -10.74 8.91 0.19
C GLY A 100 -9.95 7.74 -0.41
N LEU A 101 -10.42 7.19 -1.53
CA LEU A 101 -9.69 6.13 -2.25
C LEU A 101 -8.32 6.62 -2.74
N ARG A 102 -8.23 7.83 -3.30
CA ARG A 102 -6.95 8.42 -3.74
C ARG A 102 -5.93 8.46 -2.61
N HIS A 103 -6.34 8.94 -1.43
CA HIS A 103 -5.47 8.96 -0.24
C HIS A 103 -5.01 7.56 0.19
N ILE A 104 -5.91 6.57 0.18
CA ILE A 104 -5.55 5.18 0.52
C ILE A 104 -4.51 4.62 -0.46
N ILE A 105 -4.72 4.83 -1.76
CA ILE A 105 -3.79 4.33 -2.77
C ILE A 105 -2.46 5.10 -2.65
N ASP A 106 -2.47 6.42 -2.49
CA ASP A 106 -1.24 7.19 -2.37
C ASP A 106 -0.44 6.81 -1.12
N PHE A 107 -1.11 6.56 0.00
CA PHE A 107 -0.50 5.99 1.20
C PHE A 107 0.16 4.63 0.92
N ALA A 108 -0.51 3.75 0.17
CA ALA A 108 0.04 2.43 -0.16
C ALA A 108 1.36 2.49 -0.98
N TYR A 109 1.63 3.60 -1.69
CA TYR A 109 2.85 3.77 -2.49
C TYR A 109 3.86 4.78 -1.92
N SER A 110 3.49 5.57 -0.91
CA SER A 110 4.38 6.59 -0.32
C SER A 110 4.67 6.37 1.16
N ALA A 111 3.88 5.53 1.84
CA ALA A 111 3.82 5.43 3.31
C ALA A 111 3.45 6.77 4.00
N GLU A 112 2.94 7.74 3.26
CA GLU A 112 2.53 9.06 3.74
C GLU A 112 1.08 9.33 3.32
N VAL A 113 0.31 9.94 4.22
CA VAL A 113 -1.04 10.41 3.90
C VAL A 113 -1.15 11.86 4.35
N THR A 114 -1.46 12.75 3.42
CA THR A 114 -1.81 14.14 3.73
C THR A 114 -3.32 14.24 3.75
N LEU A 115 -3.88 14.49 4.94
CA LEU A 115 -5.30 14.65 5.16
C LEU A 115 -5.60 16.15 5.31
N ASP A 116 -6.32 16.72 4.34
CA ASP A 116 -6.81 18.10 4.45
C ASP A 116 -7.94 18.19 5.48
N LEU A 117 -7.99 19.29 6.26
CA LEU A 117 -8.91 19.53 7.39
C LEU A 117 -10.42 19.45 7.05
N ASP A 118 -10.79 19.33 5.77
CA ASP A 118 -12.15 18.97 5.35
C ASP A 118 -12.45 17.46 5.46
N CYS A 119 -11.51 16.62 5.92
CA CYS A 119 -11.63 15.16 5.93
C CYS A 119 -12.22 14.56 7.22
N VAL A 120 -12.60 15.37 8.22
CA VAL A 120 -13.17 14.90 9.50
C VAL A 120 -14.64 15.25 9.58
N GLN A 121 -15.45 14.84 8.59
CA GLN A 121 -16.91 14.98 8.66
C GLN A 121 -17.69 13.74 8.16
N ASP A 122 -17.16 12.52 8.29
CA ASP A 122 -17.94 11.29 8.04
C ASP A 122 -17.76 10.19 9.10
N VAL A 123 -17.41 10.56 10.34
CA VAL A 123 -17.49 9.66 11.51
C VAL A 123 -18.18 10.39 12.66
N ALA A 124 -19.50 10.57 12.52
CA ALA A 124 -20.40 10.73 13.67
C ALA A 124 -21.81 10.36 13.23
N PRO A 125 -22.37 9.21 13.65
CA PRO A 125 -23.79 8.94 13.44
C PRO A 125 -24.60 10.01 14.19
N GLY A 126 -25.41 10.75 13.44
CA GLY A 126 -26.31 11.75 13.98
C GLY A 126 -27.31 11.15 14.96
N THR A 127 -27.06 11.31 16.26
CA THR A 127 -28.11 11.30 17.27
C THR A 127 -28.64 12.72 17.39
N ARG A 128 -29.70 12.95 16.61
CA ARG A 128 -30.58 14.11 16.67
C ARG A 128 -30.85 14.53 18.12
N GLY A 129 -30.50 15.77 18.44
CA GLY A 129 -31.21 16.51 19.45
C GLY A 129 -32.63 16.80 18.96
N THR A 130 -33.61 16.21 19.62
CA THR A 130 -34.95 16.80 19.75
C THR A 130 -35.44 16.50 21.16
N ARG A 131 -35.21 17.46 22.06
CA ARG A 131 -35.94 17.59 23.32
C ARG A 131 -37.25 18.35 23.03
N PRO A 132 -38.30 18.10 23.82
CA PRO A 132 -38.97 19.16 24.53
C PRO A 132 -38.39 19.33 25.94
#